data_AF-B0VHA3-F1
#
_entry.id   AF-B0VHA3-F1
#
_cell.length_a   1.000
_cell.length_b   1.000
_cell.length_c   1.000
_cell.angle_alpha   90.00
_cell.angle_beta   90.00
_cell.angle_gamma   90.00
#
_symmetry.space_group_name_H-M   'P 1'
#
loop_
_entity.id
_entity.type
_entity.pdbx_description
1 polymer ?
#
loop_
_entity_poly.entity_id
_entity_poly.type
_entity_poly.pdbx_seq_one_letter_code
_entity_poly.pdbx_strand_id
1 'polypeptide(L)'
;MNMNKPVEPIQTMLQTYPNFKGSKVIDLLYAHPDTPIPAADMELALNLQIPPDFINRNRYRFAPIRMTDEQTLRCVDKRLNRLIELKAFNATTAYDDEIQALIRYRKETTLPTGKIKCFNDDDSKAYDRLRKDIDTLLKQAEKDGYSEAVAIVKRCLHRGLNFFWDSRCSET
;
A
#
# COMPACT_ATOMS: atom_id res chain seq x y z
N MET A 1 26.79 28.58 4.67
CA MET A 1 25.68 29.21 3.93
C MET A 1 25.16 28.17 2.95
N ASN A 2 23.97 27.60 3.18
CA ASN A 2 23.26 26.90 2.12
C ASN A 2 21.81 27.33 2.18
N MET A 3 21.36 27.79 1.03
CA MET A 3 20.28 28.73 0.84
C MET A 3 18.93 28.11 1.20
N ASN A 4 18.07 28.90 1.81
CA ASN A 4 16.62 28.68 1.84
C ASN A 4 16.18 28.35 0.41
N LYS A 5 15.97 27.06 0.12
CA LYS A 5 15.10 26.68 -1.00
C LYS A 5 13.74 27.30 -0.68
N PRO A 6 13.07 27.98 -1.63
CA PRO A 6 11.71 28.43 -1.39
C PRO A 6 10.90 27.24 -0.90
N VAL A 7 10.16 27.40 0.20
CA VAL A 7 9.27 26.36 0.72
C VAL A 7 8.36 25.99 -0.44
N GLU A 8 8.56 24.81 -1.02
CA GLU A 8 7.86 24.44 -2.23
C GLU A 8 6.35 24.55 -1.98
N PRO A 9 5.54 25.01 -2.96
CA PRO A 9 4.09 25.17 -2.80
C PRO A 9 3.42 23.95 -2.14
N ILE A 10 3.96 22.75 -2.40
CA ILE A 10 3.58 21.50 -1.77
C ILE A 10 3.82 21.51 -0.25
N GLN A 11 5.02 21.83 0.22
CA GLN A 11 5.34 21.83 1.66
C GLN A 11 4.46 22.80 2.44
N THR A 12 4.20 23.98 1.87
CA THR A 12 3.27 24.96 2.46
C THR A 12 1.87 24.37 2.57
N MET A 13 1.36 23.74 1.50
CA MET A 13 0.06 23.06 1.51
C MET A 13 0.01 21.96 2.58
N LEU A 14 1.02 21.09 2.66
CA LEU A 14 1.04 19.96 3.60
C LEU A 14 1.08 20.42 5.07
N GLN A 15 1.82 21.50 5.36
CA GLN A 15 1.85 22.14 6.68
C GLN A 15 0.51 22.77 7.09
N THR A 16 -0.30 23.21 6.13
CA THR A 16 -1.67 23.73 6.38
C THR A 16 -2.66 22.62 6.73
N TYR A 17 -2.46 21.40 6.22
CA TYR A 17 -3.38 20.27 6.43
C TYR A 17 -2.73 19.08 7.17
N PRO A 18 -2.11 19.26 8.36
CA PRO A 18 -1.35 18.20 9.03
C PRO A 18 -2.24 17.05 9.52
N ASN A 19 -3.53 17.33 9.72
CA ASN A 19 -4.52 16.35 10.20
C ASN A 19 -5.13 15.51 9.07
N PHE A 20 -4.94 15.89 7.81
CA PHE A 20 -5.42 15.11 6.68
C PHE A 20 -4.51 13.91 6.46
N LYS A 21 -5.10 12.72 6.39
CA LYS A 21 -4.35 11.49 6.08
C LYS A 21 -3.64 11.60 4.72
N GLY A 22 -4.29 12.22 3.73
CA GLY A 22 -3.70 12.48 2.42
C GLY A 22 -2.40 13.27 2.48
N SER A 23 -2.24 14.16 3.47
CA SER A 23 -1.00 14.96 3.60
C SER A 23 0.15 14.08 4.02
N LYS A 24 -0.08 13.18 4.98
CA LYS A 24 0.92 12.21 5.44
C LYS A 24 1.35 11.25 4.33
N VAL A 25 0.42 10.87 3.46
CA VAL A 25 0.71 10.04 2.29
C VAL A 25 1.66 10.77 1.32
N ILE A 26 1.35 12.02 0.99
CA ILE A 26 2.18 12.83 0.09
C ILE A 26 3.54 13.12 0.73
N ASP A 27 3.58 13.48 2.02
CA ASP A 27 4.84 13.69 2.76
C ASP A 27 5.74 12.45 2.70
N LEU A 28 5.19 11.26 2.93
CA LEU A 28 5.96 10.01 2.86
C LEU A 28 6.52 9.76 1.46
N LEU A 29 5.73 9.99 0.42
CA LEU A 29 6.17 9.84 -0.97
C LEU A 29 7.23 10.86 -1.35
N TYR A 30 7.11 12.08 -0.84
CA TYR A 30 8.06 13.15 -1.05
C TYR A 30 9.39 12.90 -0.32
N ALA A 31 9.36 12.21 0.83
CA ALA A 31 10.55 11.73 1.55
C ALA A 31 11.24 10.53 0.87
N HIS A 32 10.51 9.79 0.03
CA HIS A 32 11.01 8.64 -0.73
C HIS A 32 10.74 8.83 -2.24
N PRO A 33 11.33 9.86 -2.86
CA PRO A 33 11.12 10.13 -4.29
C PRO A 33 11.64 8.97 -5.14
N ASP A 34 11.07 8.84 -6.33
CA ASP A 34 11.45 7.85 -7.35
C ASP A 34 11.43 6.38 -6.87
N THR A 35 10.73 6.11 -5.76
CA THR A 35 10.64 4.79 -5.14
C THR A 35 9.20 4.30 -5.22
N PRO A 36 8.91 3.21 -5.95
CA PRO A 36 7.57 2.63 -5.96
C PRO A 36 7.28 1.92 -4.63
N ILE A 37 6.24 2.36 -3.93
CA ILE A 37 5.81 1.81 -2.65
C ILE A 37 4.45 1.13 -2.82
N PRO A 38 4.31 -0.18 -2.55
CA PRO A 38 3.01 -0.86 -2.57
C PRO A 38 2.01 -0.22 -1.61
N ALA A 39 0.74 -0.16 -2.01
CA ALA A 39 -0.31 0.50 -1.26
C ALA A 39 -0.45 -0.05 0.18
N ALA A 40 -0.40 -1.37 0.34
CA ALA A 40 -0.50 -1.99 1.66
C ALA A 40 0.75 -1.71 2.53
N ASP A 41 1.93 -1.55 1.92
CA ASP A 41 3.16 -1.21 2.65
C ASP A 41 3.16 0.26 3.07
N MET A 42 2.64 1.14 2.22
CA MET A 42 2.42 2.54 2.54
C MET A 42 1.46 2.72 3.71
N GLU A 43 0.34 2.00 3.73
CA GLU A 43 -0.62 2.05 4.83
C GLU A 43 0.04 1.58 6.15
N LEU A 44 0.85 0.52 6.11
CA LEU A 44 1.63 0.08 7.27
C LEU A 44 2.67 1.10 7.71
N ALA A 45 3.41 1.70 6.77
CA ALA A 45 4.43 2.72 7.06
C ALA A 45 3.83 3.89 7.83
N LEU A 46 2.65 4.36 7.39
CA LEU A 46 1.94 5.47 8.02
C LEU A 46 1.36 5.11 9.39
N ASN A 47 0.81 3.89 9.54
CA ASN A 47 0.19 3.46 10.79
C ASN A 47 1.21 3.14 11.88
N LEU A 48 2.32 2.48 11.52
CA LEU A 48 3.36 2.04 12.44
C LEU A 48 4.52 3.03 12.56
N GLN A 49 4.53 4.08 11.74
CA GLN A 49 5.59 5.09 11.69
C GLN A 49 6.99 4.49 11.44
N ILE A 50 7.04 3.51 10.53
CA ILE A 50 8.28 2.83 10.14
C ILE A 50 8.61 3.09 8.66
N PRO A 51 9.90 3.14 8.28
CA PRO A 51 10.29 3.36 6.90
C PRO A 51 9.73 2.30 5.94
N PRO A 52 9.27 2.67 4.73
CA PRO A 52 8.79 1.73 3.72
C PRO A 52 9.82 0.65 3.37
N ASP A 53 11.11 0.99 3.34
CA ASP A 53 12.20 0.03 3.09
C ASP A 53 12.27 -1.08 4.12
N PHE A 54 12.01 -0.76 5.38
CA PHE A 54 11.99 -1.76 6.45
C PHE A 54 10.84 -2.73 6.26
N ILE A 55 9.66 -2.23 5.89
CA ILE A 55 8.48 -3.07 5.60
C ILE A 55 8.76 -3.96 4.40
N ASN A 56 9.25 -3.38 3.30
CA ASN A 56 9.51 -4.12 2.06
C ASN A 56 10.46 -5.31 2.30
N ARG A 57 11.50 -5.12 3.14
CA ARG A 57 12.47 -6.17 3.47
C ARG A 57 11.95 -7.25 4.42
N ASN A 58 11.04 -6.91 5.33
CA ASN A 58 10.64 -7.78 6.43
C ASN A 58 9.22 -8.33 6.31
N ARG A 59 8.39 -7.77 5.42
CA ARG A 59 7.02 -8.18 5.22
C ARG A 59 6.95 -9.28 4.18
N TYR A 60 6.44 -10.43 4.62
CA TYR A 60 6.05 -11.49 3.71
C TYR A 60 4.75 -11.11 2.98
N ARG A 61 4.76 -11.13 1.64
CA ARG A 61 3.60 -10.78 0.80
C ARG A 61 2.91 -12.05 0.29
N PHE A 62 1.62 -12.17 0.53
CA PHE A 62 0.84 -13.29 0.01
C PHE A 62 0.70 -13.14 -1.51
N ALA A 63 0.99 -14.20 -2.25
CA ALA A 63 0.59 -14.25 -3.64
C ALA A 63 -0.94 -14.46 -3.69
N PRO A 64 -1.66 -13.68 -4.51
CA PRO A 64 -3.12 -13.80 -4.63
C PRO A 64 -3.51 -15.23 -5.03
N ILE A 65 -4.59 -15.74 -4.43
CA ILE A 65 -5.12 -17.07 -4.76
C ILE A 65 -6.09 -16.91 -5.92
N ARG A 66 -5.79 -17.58 -7.05
CA ARG A 66 -6.60 -17.53 -8.28
C ARG A 66 -7.95 -18.24 -8.11
N MET A 67 -8.80 -18.10 -9.13
CA MET A 67 -10.14 -18.65 -9.20
C MET A 67 -10.15 -20.19 -9.08
N THR A 68 -11.16 -20.74 -8.42
CA THR A 68 -11.31 -22.16 -8.06
C THR A 68 -11.51 -23.06 -9.27
N ASP A 69 -10.47 -23.80 -9.62
CA ASP A 69 -10.55 -25.14 -10.18
C ASP A 69 -9.92 -26.15 -9.20
N GLU A 70 -10.07 -27.45 -9.46
CA GLU A 70 -9.50 -28.50 -8.62
C GLU A 70 -7.96 -28.39 -8.54
N GLN A 71 -7.32 -27.90 -9.61
CA GLN A 71 -5.89 -27.65 -9.65
C GLN A 71 -5.48 -26.56 -8.66
N THR A 72 -6.27 -25.49 -8.53
CA THR A 72 -6.05 -24.39 -7.59
C THR A 72 -6.18 -24.87 -6.15
N LEU A 73 -7.15 -25.73 -5.84
CA LEU A 73 -7.26 -26.35 -4.50
C LEU A 73 -6.05 -27.22 -4.16
N ARG A 74 -5.58 -28.04 -5.11
CA ARG A 74 -4.35 -28.83 -4.94
C ARG A 74 -3.11 -27.95 -4.74
N CYS A 75 -3.03 -26.83 -5.46
CA CYS A 75 -1.95 -25.85 -5.29
C CYS A 75 -2.00 -25.16 -3.92
N VAL A 76 -3.20 -24.81 -3.43
CA VAL A 76 -3.43 -24.27 -2.09
C VAL A 76 -2.99 -25.27 -1.03
N ASP A 77 -3.36 -26.54 -1.15
CA ASP A 77 -2.98 -27.59 -0.20
C ASP A 77 -1.46 -27.83 -0.16
N LYS A 78 -0.81 -27.88 -1.32
CA LYS A 78 0.66 -27.97 -1.42
C LYS A 78 1.34 -26.77 -0.77
N ARG A 79 0.83 -25.56 -1.03
CA ARG A 79 1.36 -24.32 -0.46
C ARG A 79 1.19 -24.30 1.06
N LEU A 80 0.01 -24.69 1.56
CA LEU A 80 -0.28 -24.79 2.99
C LEU A 80 0.68 -25.75 3.70
N ASN A 81 0.86 -26.97 3.17
CA ASN A 81 1.78 -27.95 3.75
C ASN A 81 3.21 -27.41 3.79
N ARG A 82 3.69 -26.83 2.68
CA ARG A 82 5.03 -26.24 2.61
C ARG A 82 5.24 -25.13 3.65
N LEU A 83 4.24 -24.28 3.88
CA LEU A 83 4.34 -23.20 4.86
C LEU A 83 4.33 -23.73 6.29
N ILE A 84 3.54 -24.76 6.58
CA ILE A 84 3.55 -25.44 7.89
C ILE A 84 4.92 -26.08 8.15
N GLU A 85 5.51 -26.73 7.14
CA GLU A 85 6.86 -27.29 7.21
C GLU A 85 7.92 -26.19 7.46
N LEU A 86 7.89 -25.10 6.70
CA LEU A 86 8.80 -23.96 6.89
C LEU A 86 8.63 -23.30 8.26
N LYS A 87 7.38 -23.18 8.74
CA LYS A 87 7.06 -22.67 10.08
C LYS A 87 7.70 -23.53 11.15
N ALA A 88 7.51 -24.85 11.06
CA ALA A 88 8.06 -25.82 12.01
C ALA A 88 9.59 -25.85 11.97
N PHE A 89 10.18 -25.83 10.77
CA PHE A 89 11.63 -25.88 10.57
C PHE A 89 12.33 -24.61 11.06
N ASN A 90 11.80 -23.43 10.74
CA ASN A 90 12.41 -22.15 11.09
C ASN A 90 11.97 -21.60 12.46
N ALA A 91 11.06 -22.29 13.17
CA ALA A 91 10.48 -21.84 14.44
C ALA A 91 9.99 -20.37 14.41
N THR A 92 9.36 -19.96 13.30
CA THR A 92 8.91 -18.58 13.06
C THR A 92 7.39 -18.50 13.00
N THR A 93 6.82 -17.32 13.26
CA THR A 93 5.39 -17.03 13.09
C THR A 93 5.08 -16.25 11.81
N ALA A 94 6.10 -15.93 11.00
CA ALA A 94 5.97 -15.10 9.81
C ALA A 94 4.98 -15.62 8.75
N TYR A 95 4.66 -16.92 8.78
CA TYR A 95 3.74 -17.57 7.83
C TYR A 95 2.30 -17.71 8.36
N ASP A 96 2.02 -17.30 9.60
CA ASP A 96 0.75 -17.61 10.27
C ASP A 96 -0.44 -16.99 9.58
N ASP A 97 -0.32 -15.73 9.17
CA ASP A 97 -1.36 -15.01 8.44
C ASP A 97 -1.68 -15.69 7.10
N GLU A 98 -0.65 -16.20 6.40
CA GLU A 98 -0.86 -16.93 5.14
C GLU A 98 -1.54 -18.28 5.38
N ILE A 99 -1.08 -19.02 6.38
CA ILE A 99 -1.65 -20.31 6.77
C ILE A 99 -3.14 -20.13 7.09
N GLN A 100 -3.49 -19.11 7.88
CA GLN A 100 -4.88 -18.78 8.20
C GLN A 100 -5.68 -18.37 6.95
N ALA A 101 -5.09 -17.58 6.05
CA ALA A 101 -5.73 -17.21 4.79
C ALA A 101 -6.01 -18.42 3.90
N LEU A 102 -5.06 -19.35 3.75
CA LEU A 102 -5.21 -20.58 2.95
C LEU A 102 -6.24 -21.53 3.58
N ILE A 103 -6.24 -21.70 4.92
CA ILE A 103 -7.24 -22.49 5.63
C ILE A 103 -8.64 -21.91 5.41
N ARG A 104 -8.77 -20.58 5.53
CA ARG A 104 -10.04 -19.89 5.30
C ARG A 104 -10.48 -20.01 3.83
N TYR A 105 -9.56 -19.89 2.87
CA TYR A 105 -9.82 -20.10 1.45
C TYR A 105 -10.40 -21.48 1.22
N ARG A 106 -9.73 -22.52 1.72
CA ARG A 106 -10.19 -23.91 1.57
C ARG A 106 -11.58 -24.10 2.17
N LYS A 107 -11.80 -23.64 3.41
CA LYS A 107 -13.12 -23.72 4.06
C LYS A 107 -14.22 -23.02 3.27
N GLU A 108 -13.98 -21.82 2.78
CA GLU A 108 -15.01 -21.03 2.09
C GLU A 108 -15.30 -21.51 0.66
N THR A 109 -14.34 -22.16 0.01
CA THR A 109 -14.45 -22.63 -1.39
C THR A 109 -14.93 -24.06 -1.55
N THR A 110 -14.85 -24.90 -0.50
CA THR A 110 -15.32 -26.30 -0.54
C THR A 110 -16.71 -26.50 0.08
N LEU A 111 -17.35 -25.45 0.61
CA LEU A 111 -18.72 -25.56 1.12
C LEU A 111 -19.73 -25.68 -0.03
N PRO A 112 -20.86 -26.40 0.16
CA PRO A 112 -21.95 -26.47 -0.84
C PRO A 112 -22.54 -25.10 -1.21
N THR A 113 -22.41 -24.12 -0.32
CA THR A 113 -22.79 -22.71 -0.51
C THR A 113 -21.59 -21.78 -0.75
N GLY A 114 -20.41 -22.37 -0.98
CA GLY A 114 -19.14 -21.66 -1.15
C GLY A 114 -19.21 -20.72 -2.34
N LYS A 115 -18.93 -19.43 -2.10
CA LYS A 115 -18.75 -18.45 -3.17
C LYS A 115 -17.27 -18.41 -3.52
N ILE A 116 -16.97 -18.41 -4.82
CA ILE A 116 -15.63 -18.13 -5.32
C ILE A 116 -15.21 -16.76 -4.77
N LYS A 117 -14.14 -16.71 -3.98
CA LYS A 117 -13.57 -15.46 -3.46
C LYS A 117 -12.13 -15.33 -3.91
N CYS A 118 -11.78 -14.16 -4.43
CA CYS A 118 -10.39 -13.72 -4.50
C CYS A 118 -9.94 -13.41 -3.06
N PHE A 119 -8.88 -14.09 -2.59
CA PHE A 119 -8.36 -13.89 -1.24
C PHE A 119 -7.39 -12.71 -1.17
N ASN A 120 -7.46 -11.98 -0.04
CA ASN A 120 -6.93 -10.65 0.27
C ASN A 120 -6.06 -10.00 -0.80
N ASP A 121 -6.71 -9.19 -1.64
CA ASP A 121 -6.04 -8.12 -2.35
C ASP A 121 -5.90 -6.91 -1.40
N ASP A 122 -4.97 -7.04 -0.46
CA ASP A 122 -4.70 -6.01 0.55
C ASP A 122 -4.22 -4.70 -0.11
N ASP A 123 -3.49 -4.80 -1.23
CA ASP A 123 -3.06 -3.64 -2.00
C ASP A 123 -4.24 -2.91 -2.64
N SER A 124 -5.22 -3.60 -3.22
CA SER A 124 -6.41 -2.92 -3.77
C SER A 124 -7.22 -2.21 -2.68
N LYS A 125 -7.43 -2.85 -1.53
CA LYS A 125 -8.17 -2.22 -0.41
C LYS A 125 -7.40 -1.03 0.18
N ALA A 126 -6.08 -1.17 0.34
CA ALA A 126 -5.22 -0.08 0.80
C ALA A 126 -5.23 1.07 -0.21
N TYR A 127 -5.13 0.75 -1.50
CA TYR A 127 -5.18 1.73 -2.59
C TYR A 127 -6.46 2.54 -2.56
N ASP A 128 -7.63 1.92 -2.44
CA ASP A 128 -8.91 2.64 -2.41
C ASP A 128 -8.99 3.63 -1.23
N ARG A 129 -8.46 3.24 -0.07
CA ARG A 129 -8.41 4.10 1.12
C ARG A 129 -7.44 5.26 0.93
N LEU A 130 -6.20 4.98 0.53
CA LEU A 130 -5.16 5.99 0.31
C LEU A 130 -5.57 6.98 -0.79
N ARG A 131 -6.15 6.49 -1.89
CA ARG A 131 -6.69 7.31 -2.97
C ARG A 131 -7.75 8.28 -2.43
N LYS A 132 -8.71 7.79 -1.65
CA LYS A 132 -9.76 8.63 -1.06
C LYS A 132 -9.18 9.71 -0.15
N ASP A 133 -8.18 9.38 0.65
CA ASP A 133 -7.53 10.31 1.57
C ASP A 133 -6.77 11.42 0.81
N ILE A 134 -6.05 11.07 -0.27
CA ILE A 134 -5.38 12.04 -1.16
C ILE A 134 -6.41 12.91 -1.88
N ASP A 135 -7.44 12.32 -2.48
CA ASP A 135 -8.47 13.07 -3.22
C ASP A 135 -9.23 14.04 -2.31
N THR A 136 -9.47 13.66 -1.06
CA THR A 136 -10.09 14.53 -0.04
C THR A 136 -9.21 15.75 0.25
N LEU A 137 -7.91 15.54 0.45
CA LEU A 137 -6.96 16.64 0.65
C LEU A 137 -6.94 17.57 -0.56
N LEU A 138 -6.72 17.04 -1.77
CA LEU A 138 -6.55 17.86 -2.97
C LEU A 138 -7.80 18.69 -3.27
N LYS A 139 -9.00 18.14 -3.06
CA LYS A 139 -10.25 18.89 -3.19
C LYS A 139 -10.36 20.04 -2.18
N GLN A 140 -9.90 19.83 -0.94
CA GLN A 140 -9.92 20.89 0.06
C GLN A 140 -8.88 21.98 -0.26
N ALA A 141 -7.66 21.58 -0.58
CA ALA A 141 -6.57 22.48 -0.95
C ALA A 141 -6.92 23.32 -2.19
N GLU A 142 -7.58 22.73 -3.19
CA GLU A 142 -8.03 23.43 -4.40
C GLU A 142 -9.10 24.49 -4.09
N LYS A 143 -10.02 24.22 -3.15
CA LYS A 143 -11.00 25.22 -2.68
C LYS A 143 -10.37 26.37 -1.92
N ASP A 144 -9.32 26.10 -1.17
CA ASP A 144 -8.66 27.07 -0.29
C ASP A 144 -7.56 27.88 -1.01
N GLY A 145 -7.38 27.68 -2.33
CA GLY A 145 -6.50 28.49 -3.17
C GLY A 145 -5.11 27.90 -3.44
N TYR A 146 -4.82 26.66 -3.03
CA TYR A 146 -3.55 25.98 -3.27
C TYR A 146 -3.50 25.29 -4.66
N SER A 147 -4.05 25.92 -5.69
CA SER A 147 -4.20 25.32 -7.04
C SER A 147 -2.87 24.92 -7.68
N GLU A 148 -1.81 25.72 -7.47
CA GLU A 148 -0.46 25.42 -7.93
C GLU A 148 0.08 24.13 -7.31
N ALA A 149 0.05 24.03 -5.98
CA ALA A 149 0.51 22.85 -5.25
C ALA A 149 -0.28 21.60 -5.68
N VAL A 150 -1.60 21.72 -5.84
CA VAL A 150 -2.46 20.64 -6.32
C VAL A 150 -2.07 20.21 -7.74
N ALA A 151 -1.74 21.15 -8.63
CA ALA A 151 -1.30 20.84 -9.99
C ALA A 151 0.05 20.09 -10.01
N ILE A 152 1.01 20.49 -9.16
CA ILE A 152 2.29 19.78 -9.04
C ILE A 152 2.04 18.37 -8.51
N VAL A 153 1.24 18.20 -7.45
CA VAL A 153 0.91 16.86 -6.94
C VAL A 153 0.26 15.99 -8.00
N LYS A 154 -0.75 16.50 -8.74
CA LYS A 154 -1.41 15.74 -9.82
C LYS A 154 -0.43 15.33 -10.93
N ARG A 155 0.64 16.10 -11.15
CA ARG A 155 1.67 15.84 -12.18
C ARG A 155 2.72 14.81 -11.72
N CYS A 156 3.19 14.92 -10.47
CA CYS A 156 4.30 14.11 -9.97
C CYS A 156 3.84 12.80 -9.33
N LEU A 157 2.58 12.74 -8.86
CA LEU A 157 2.05 11.57 -8.16
C LEU A 157 1.50 10.53 -9.14
N HIS A 158 2.20 9.39 -9.24
CA HIS A 158 1.70 8.20 -9.89
C HIS A 158 0.99 7.29 -8.89
N ARG A 159 -0.17 6.78 -9.29
CA ARG A 159 -1.07 6.00 -8.42
C ARG A 159 -1.39 4.66 -9.06
N GLY A 160 -1.60 3.65 -8.22
CA GLY A 160 -1.97 2.29 -8.58
C GLY A 160 -1.76 1.37 -7.38
N LEU A 161 -1.63 0.06 -7.62
CA LEU A 161 -1.23 -0.88 -6.55
C LEU A 161 0.14 -0.50 -5.94
N ASN A 162 0.94 0.29 -6.67
CA ASN A 162 2.10 1.01 -6.14
C ASN A 162 1.87 2.52 -6.30
N PHE A 163 2.28 3.28 -5.28
CA PHE A 163 2.38 4.73 -5.30
C PHE A 163 3.82 5.15 -5.56
N PHE A 164 4.01 6.23 -6.30
CA PHE A 164 5.33 6.73 -6.70
C PHE A 164 5.29 8.24 -6.92
N TRP A 165 6.35 8.95 -6.53
CA TRP A 165 6.52 10.38 -6.78
C TRP A 165 7.68 10.60 -7.75
N ASP A 166 7.39 11.16 -8.94
CA ASP A 166 8.42 11.53 -9.92
C ASP A 166 9.05 12.86 -9.54
N SER A 167 10.29 12.84 -9.05
CA SER A 167 11.00 14.06 -8.62
C SER A 167 11.30 15.02 -9.76
N ARG A 168 11.35 14.52 -11.01
CA ARG A 168 11.66 15.34 -12.19
C ARG A 168 10.50 16.24 -12.60
N CYS A 169 9.28 15.88 -12.20
CA CYS A 169 8.07 16.65 -12.47
C CYS A 169 7.91 17.89 -11.59
N SER A 170 8.66 17.96 -10.47
CA SER A 170 8.67 19.13 -9.57
C SER A 170 9.64 20.24 -9.99
N GLU A 171 10.53 20.00 -10.96
CA GLU A 171 11.58 20.93 -11.40
C GLU A 171 11.15 21.83 -12.59
N THR A 172 9.89 21.75 -13.01
CA THR A 172 9.30 22.45 -14.18
C THR A 172 8.15 23.37 -13.81
#